data_AF-W1NBF3-F1
#
_entry.id   AF-W1NBF3-F1
#
_cell.length_a   1.000
_cell.length_b   1.000
_cell.length_c   1.000
_cell.angle_alpha   90.00
_cell.angle_beta   90.00
_cell.angle_gamma   90.00
#
_symmetry.space_group_name_H-M   'P 1'
#
loop_
_entity.id
_entity.type
_entity.pdbx_description
1 polymer ?
#
loop_
_entity_poly.entity_id
_entity_poly.type
_entity_poly.pdbx_seq_one_letter_code
_entity_poly.pdbx_strand_id
1 'polypeptide(L)'
;MTTQPRLRCLEEAPELFLDSYVADSDSAVFLSLWGRDTAIHELMAKLTLPISEGGLDSLNMMGERPVRLHLNRDRLGKRTTRTYRQTRFGSLLNLWLFDQRCQEPDRANRQCYAIFNERDSLQDKSAMLWSRLRDLATYPLLDHWRPTIVQLLLEHEAIRMLDQTSERLSGVWIDLSLASVQEAIGQRIHSGELAIQ
;
A
#
# COMPACT_ATOMS: atom_id res chain seq x y z
N MET A 1 13.74 -20.04 13.85
CA MET A 1 13.66 -19.01 14.91
C MET A 1 12.49 -18.10 14.56
N THR A 2 11.42 -18.14 15.35
CA THR A 2 10.20 -17.37 15.10
C THR A 2 10.42 -15.94 15.58
N THR A 3 10.78 -15.02 14.69
CA THR A 3 10.83 -13.59 15.00
C THR A 3 9.43 -13.16 15.43
N GLN A 4 9.25 -12.88 16.73
CA GLN A 4 8.03 -12.23 17.21
C GLN A 4 7.89 -10.90 16.46
N PRO A 5 6.68 -10.54 15.98
CA PRO A 5 6.48 -9.21 15.42
C PRO A 5 6.81 -8.17 16.49
N ARG A 6 7.75 -7.28 16.18
CA ARG A 6 7.98 -6.09 17.00
C ARG A 6 6.81 -5.14 16.81
N LEU A 7 5.83 -5.22 17.71
CA LEU A 7 4.76 -4.23 17.79
C LEU A 7 5.36 -2.88 18.18
N ARG A 8 5.00 -1.82 17.46
CA ARG A 8 5.46 -0.46 17.74
C ARG A 8 4.29 0.38 18.25
N CYS A 9 4.51 1.19 19.28
CA CYS A 9 3.49 2.11 19.76
C CYS A 9 3.51 3.41 18.95
N LEU A 10 2.37 4.07 18.83
CA LEU A 10 2.31 5.44 18.30
C LEU A 10 2.58 6.46 19.41
N GLU A 11 3.29 7.54 19.10
CA GLU A 11 3.50 8.65 20.04
C GLU A 11 2.19 9.40 20.31
N GLU A 12 1.41 9.63 19.25
CA GLU A 12 0.14 10.38 19.30
C GLU A 12 -1.01 9.59 19.93
N ALA A 13 -0.85 8.27 20.00
CA ALA A 13 -1.81 7.34 20.58
C ALA A 13 -1.08 6.11 21.17
N PRO A 14 -0.50 6.23 22.39
CA PRO A 14 0.31 5.17 23.00
C PRO A 14 -0.42 3.84 23.25
N GLU A 15 -1.75 3.86 23.26
CA GLU A 15 -2.59 2.68 23.39
C GLU A 15 -2.80 1.90 22.08
N LEU A 16 -2.30 2.43 20.97
CA LEU A 16 -2.36 1.81 19.66
C LEU A 16 -1.01 1.19 19.28
N PHE A 17 -1.10 -0.02 18.75
CA PHE A 17 0.06 -0.83 18.38
C PHE A 17 0.04 -1.10 16.88
N LEU A 18 1.09 -0.71 16.19
CA LEU A 18 1.32 -1.03 14.81
C LEU A 18 1.95 -2.42 14.69
N ASP A 19 1.30 -3.29 13.93
CA ASP A 19 1.81 -4.65 13.67
C ASP A 19 2.55 -4.78 12.34
N SER A 20 2.19 -3.95 11.36
CA SER A 20 2.72 -3.98 10.01
C SER A 20 2.48 -2.65 9.31
N TYR A 21 3.42 -2.26 8.46
CA TYR A 21 3.33 -1.08 7.62
C TYR A 21 4.05 -1.26 6.30
N VAL A 22 3.66 -0.43 5.35
CA VAL A 22 4.31 -0.19 4.05
C VAL A 22 4.30 1.31 3.83
N ALA A 23 5.45 1.86 3.50
CA ALA A 23 5.63 3.27 3.18
C ALA A 23 6.49 3.42 1.92
N ASP A 24 6.27 4.53 1.23
CA ASP A 24 7.04 4.97 0.08
C ASP A 24 7.81 6.21 0.49
N SER A 25 9.12 6.05 0.75
CA SER A 25 9.88 7.01 1.53
C SER A 25 9.14 7.30 2.86
N ASP A 26 8.84 8.57 3.16
CA ASP A 26 8.14 8.93 4.39
C ASP A 26 6.60 8.96 4.25
N SER A 27 6.05 8.62 3.08
CA SER A 27 4.60 8.59 2.86
C SER A 27 4.03 7.22 3.24
N ALA A 28 3.07 7.20 4.17
CA ALA A 28 2.35 5.98 4.52
C ALA A 28 1.51 5.48 3.34
N VAL A 29 1.76 4.24 2.91
CA VAL A 29 0.95 3.55 1.90
C VAL A 29 -0.05 2.61 2.58
N PHE A 30 0.36 1.92 3.63
CA PHE A 30 -0.50 1.06 4.43
C PHE A 30 0.00 0.94 5.86
N LEU A 31 -0.93 0.96 6.83
CA LEU A 31 -0.71 0.77 8.25
C LEU A 31 -1.79 -0.17 8.79
N SER A 32 -1.40 -1.13 9.61
CA SER A 32 -2.32 -1.96 10.39
C SER A 32 -2.09 -1.74 11.88
N LEU A 33 -3.11 -1.16 12.52
CA LEU A 33 -3.09 -0.67 13.89
C LEU A 33 -4.07 -1.47 14.74
N TRP A 34 -3.65 -1.90 15.92
CA TRP A 34 -4.46 -2.62 16.88
C TRP A 34 -4.65 -1.80 18.14
N GLY A 35 -5.87 -1.85 18.70
CA GLY A 35 -6.17 -1.17 19.95
C GLY A 35 -7.61 -1.30 20.38
N ARG A 36 -7.93 -0.66 21.50
CA ARG A 36 -9.29 -0.58 22.03
C ARG A 36 -10.16 0.31 21.15
N ASP A 37 -11.47 0.05 21.14
CA ASP A 37 -12.44 0.86 20.40
C ASP A 37 -12.27 2.37 20.66
N THR A 38 -12.10 2.79 21.91
CA THR A 38 -11.99 4.21 22.27
C THR A 38 -10.76 4.88 21.65
N ALA A 39 -9.60 4.25 21.72
CA ALA A 39 -8.36 4.78 21.18
C ALA A 39 -8.39 4.86 19.64
N ILE A 40 -8.99 3.87 18.97
CA ILE A 40 -9.16 3.90 17.51
C ILE A 40 -10.12 5.01 17.08
N HIS A 41 -11.25 5.21 17.78
CA HIS A 41 -12.16 6.31 17.46
C HIS A 41 -11.53 7.68 17.72
N GLU A 42 -10.76 7.84 18.79
CA GLU A 42 -10.02 9.07 19.07
C GLU A 42 -9.03 9.38 17.95
N LEU A 43 -8.23 8.41 17.52
CA LEU A 43 -7.32 8.57 16.40
C LEU A 43 -8.07 8.95 15.10
N MET A 44 -9.16 8.26 14.79
CA MET A 44 -9.96 8.56 13.59
C MET A 44 -10.56 9.97 13.61
N ALA A 45 -10.96 10.46 14.79
CA ALA A 45 -11.41 11.83 14.97
C ALA A 45 -10.27 12.83 14.67
N LYS A 46 -9.08 12.62 15.26
CA LYS A 46 -7.89 13.44 14.99
C LYS A 46 -7.50 13.45 13.50
N LEU A 47 -7.65 12.34 12.79
CA LEU A 47 -7.39 12.26 11.34
C LEU A 47 -8.41 13.06 10.48
N THR A 48 -9.53 13.47 11.07
CA THR A 48 -10.60 14.21 10.37
C THR A 48 -10.55 15.70 10.68
N LEU A 49 -10.00 16.11 11.83
CA LEU A 49 -9.87 17.52 12.20
C LEU A 49 -8.88 18.28 11.30
N PRO A 50 -9.07 19.59 11.07
CA PRO A 50 -8.04 20.45 10.50
C PRO A 50 -6.76 20.41 11.34
N ILE A 51 -5.58 20.57 10.71
CA ILE A 51 -4.29 20.57 11.43
C ILE A 51 -4.25 21.69 12.48
N SER A 52 -4.85 22.85 12.17
CA SER A 52 -4.98 23.99 13.10
C SER A 52 -5.81 23.69 14.36
N GLU A 53 -6.61 22.64 14.34
CA GLU A 53 -7.50 22.22 15.44
C GLU A 53 -6.99 20.94 16.14
N GLY A 54 -5.70 20.61 15.97
CA GLY A 54 -5.11 19.39 16.54
C GLY A 54 -5.35 18.15 15.68
N GLY A 55 -5.66 18.33 14.40
CA GLY A 55 -5.69 17.24 13.43
C GLY A 55 -4.31 16.65 13.17
N LEU A 56 -4.29 15.41 12.65
CA LEU A 56 -3.06 14.68 12.35
C LEU A 56 -2.89 14.46 10.85
N ASP A 57 -1.69 14.72 10.36
CA ASP A 57 -1.24 14.45 8.98
C ASP A 57 -0.02 13.52 8.95
N SER A 58 0.47 13.10 10.12
CA SER A 58 1.61 12.20 10.28
C SER A 58 1.49 11.43 11.58
N LEU A 59 2.16 10.28 11.64
CA LEU A 59 2.21 9.40 12.81
C LEU A 59 3.66 9.07 13.14
N ASN A 60 4.03 9.22 14.41
CA ASN A 60 5.34 8.87 14.92
C ASN A 60 5.29 7.48 15.57
N MET A 61 6.13 6.58 15.07
CA MET A 61 6.22 5.20 15.55
C MET A 61 7.41 5.07 16.48
N MET A 62 7.13 4.77 17.74
CA MET A 62 8.13 4.58 18.78
C MET A 62 8.83 3.22 18.61
N GLY A 63 10.14 3.18 18.83
CA GLY A 63 10.95 1.97 18.75
C GLY A 63 12.45 2.27 18.78
N GLU A 64 13.30 1.25 18.55
CA GLU A 64 14.77 1.41 18.50
C GLU A 64 15.23 2.46 17.48
N ARG A 65 14.49 2.59 16.37
CA ARG A 65 14.62 3.69 15.41
C ARG A 65 13.24 4.31 15.24
N PRO A 66 13.03 5.56 15.71
CA PRO A 66 11.77 6.25 15.49
C PRO A 66 11.57 6.46 14.00
N VAL A 67 10.34 6.29 13.52
CA VAL A 67 9.97 6.49 12.12
C VAL A 67 8.73 7.37 12.11
N ARG A 68 8.77 8.42 11.30
CA ARG A 68 7.63 9.31 11.07
C ARG A 68 7.05 8.99 9.70
N LEU A 69 5.75 8.72 9.65
CA LEU A 69 5.05 8.49 8.39
C LEU A 69 3.99 9.56 8.16
N HIS A 70 4.03 10.20 7.02
CA HIS A 70 3.05 11.18 6.56
C HIS A 70 1.84 10.49 5.94
N LEU A 71 0.65 10.96 6.28
CA LEU A 71 -0.62 10.46 5.81
C LEU A 71 -1.16 11.40 4.72
N ASN A 72 -1.40 10.88 3.53
CA ASN A 72 -2.14 11.63 2.51
C ASN A 72 -3.63 11.65 2.85
N ARG A 73 -4.08 12.70 3.54
CA ARG A 73 -5.45 12.82 4.06
C ARG A 73 -6.52 12.79 2.97
N ASP A 74 -6.23 13.33 1.79
CA ASP A 74 -7.16 13.37 0.65
C ASP A 74 -7.41 11.99 0.06
N ARG A 75 -6.41 11.09 0.18
CA ARG A 75 -6.45 9.72 -0.35
C ARG A 75 -6.47 8.66 0.75
N LEU A 76 -6.75 9.04 2.00
CA LEU A 76 -6.68 8.11 3.13
C LEU A 76 -7.95 7.23 3.22
N GLY A 77 -7.80 5.97 2.83
CA GLY A 77 -8.75 4.91 3.12
C GLY A 77 -8.66 4.45 4.58
N LYS A 78 -9.81 4.13 5.17
CA LYS A 78 -9.93 3.65 6.55
C LYS A 78 -10.80 2.39 6.55
N ARG A 79 -10.34 1.31 7.18
CA ARG A 79 -11.13 0.08 7.34
C ARG A 79 -10.95 -0.49 8.74
N THR A 80 -12.04 -0.77 9.43
CA THR A 80 -11.99 -1.39 10.76
C THR A 80 -12.54 -2.81 10.72
N THR A 81 -11.85 -3.73 11.40
CA THR A 81 -12.33 -5.10 11.61
C THR A 81 -12.45 -5.38 13.11
N ARG A 82 -13.62 -5.90 13.53
CA ARG A 82 -13.87 -6.40 14.89
C ARG A 82 -13.46 -7.86 14.98
N THR A 83 -12.16 -8.11 15.15
CA THR A 83 -11.62 -9.49 15.19
C THR A 83 -11.92 -10.16 16.53
N TYR A 84 -11.80 -9.45 17.66
CA TYR A 84 -11.98 -10.05 18.99
C TYR A 84 -13.00 -9.27 19.82
N ARG A 85 -14.24 -9.77 19.88
CA ARG A 85 -15.37 -9.07 20.53
C ARG A 85 -15.52 -9.34 22.04
N GLN A 86 -14.75 -10.28 22.62
CA GLN A 86 -14.88 -10.71 24.01
C GLN A 86 -13.52 -11.11 24.62
N THR A 87 -12.54 -10.22 24.61
CA THR A 87 -11.28 -10.47 25.33
C THR A 87 -11.42 -10.04 26.79
N ARG A 88 -10.52 -10.51 27.67
CA ARG A 88 -10.43 -10.02 29.06
C ARG A 88 -10.22 -8.51 29.17
N PHE A 89 -9.82 -7.86 28.07
CA PHE A 89 -9.55 -6.42 27.97
C PHE A 89 -10.65 -5.65 27.20
N GLY A 90 -11.77 -6.30 26.91
CA GLY A 90 -12.86 -5.74 26.09
C GLY A 90 -12.74 -6.09 24.61
N SER A 91 -13.24 -5.21 23.75
CA SER A 91 -13.20 -5.38 22.30
C SER A 91 -11.89 -4.82 21.73
N LEU A 92 -11.19 -5.65 20.96
CA LEU A 92 -9.97 -5.26 20.25
C LEU A 92 -10.29 -5.13 18.76
N LEU A 93 -9.97 -3.97 18.20
CA LEU A 93 -10.16 -3.65 16.79
C LEU A 93 -8.83 -3.68 16.05
N ASN A 94 -8.89 -4.07 14.78
CA ASN A 94 -7.85 -3.75 13.80
C ASN A 94 -8.34 -2.59 12.93
N LEU A 95 -7.57 -1.51 12.89
CA LEU A 95 -7.74 -0.37 11.99
C LEU A 95 -6.67 -0.43 10.91
N TRP A 96 -7.11 -0.49 9.66
CA TRP A 96 -6.27 -0.27 8.49
C TRP A 96 -6.39 1.17 8.03
N LEU A 97 -5.25 1.82 7.87
CA LEU A 97 -5.10 3.10 7.17
C LEU A 97 -4.30 2.83 5.90
N PHE A 98 -4.77 3.30 4.76
CA PHE A 98 -4.12 3.00 3.48
C PHE A 98 -4.34 4.09 2.44
N ASP A 99 -3.43 4.24 1.49
CA ASP A 99 -3.66 5.06 0.31
C ASP A 99 -4.73 4.38 -0.56
N GLN A 100 -5.79 5.11 -0.93
CA GLN A 100 -6.90 4.59 -1.73
C GLN A 100 -6.44 3.93 -3.04
N ARG A 101 -5.28 4.32 -3.58
CA ARG A 101 -4.66 3.70 -4.75
C ARG A 101 -4.25 2.24 -4.56
N CYS A 102 -4.20 1.73 -3.32
CA CYS A 102 -4.05 0.30 -3.05
C CYS A 102 -5.30 -0.51 -3.41
N GLN A 103 -6.48 0.12 -3.30
CA GLN A 103 -7.77 -0.52 -3.56
C GLN A 103 -8.26 -0.18 -4.97
N GLU A 104 -8.31 1.11 -5.29
CA GLU A 104 -8.82 1.67 -6.54
C GLU A 104 -7.68 2.37 -7.28
N PRO A 105 -7.18 1.79 -8.40
CA PRO A 105 -6.12 2.40 -9.18
C PRO A 105 -6.50 3.81 -9.67
N ASP A 106 -5.57 4.76 -9.60
CA ASP A 106 -5.76 6.12 -10.13
C ASP A 106 -5.67 6.06 -11.65
N ARG A 107 -6.81 5.87 -12.32
CA ARG A 107 -6.88 5.75 -13.79
C ARG A 107 -6.54 7.04 -14.52
N ALA A 108 -6.74 8.20 -13.88
CA ALA A 108 -6.42 9.49 -14.49
C ALA A 108 -4.90 9.66 -14.60
N ASN A 109 -4.18 9.35 -13.51
CA ASN A 109 -2.71 9.42 -13.48
C ASN A 109 -2.03 8.10 -13.86
N ARG A 110 -2.81 7.04 -14.14
CA ARG A 110 -2.35 5.68 -14.46
C ARG A 110 -1.37 5.09 -13.43
N GLN A 111 -1.71 5.27 -12.16
CA GLN A 111 -0.84 4.96 -11.04
C GLN A 111 -1.56 4.12 -9.97
N CYS A 112 -0.86 3.17 -9.37
CA CYS A 112 -1.38 2.47 -8.21
C CYS A 112 -0.30 1.85 -7.32
N TYR A 113 -0.70 1.44 -6.12
CA TYR A 113 0.11 0.57 -5.27
C TYR A 113 -0.43 -0.86 -5.28
N ALA A 114 0.46 -1.83 -5.24
CA ALA A 114 0.15 -3.22 -4.94
C ALA A 114 0.89 -3.64 -3.65
N ILE A 115 0.16 -4.27 -2.72
CA ILE A 115 0.73 -4.74 -1.45
C ILE A 115 0.58 -6.25 -1.41
N PHE A 116 1.66 -6.92 -1.01
CA PHE A 116 1.72 -8.38 -0.93
C PHE A 116 1.98 -8.82 0.51
N ASN A 117 1.35 -9.92 0.89
CA ASN A 117 1.57 -10.56 2.17
C ASN A 117 2.62 -11.65 1.99
N GLU A 118 3.83 -11.43 2.50
CA GLU A 118 4.97 -12.35 2.35
C GLU A 118 4.76 -13.69 3.05
N ARG A 119 3.75 -13.80 3.92
CA ARG A 119 3.41 -15.04 4.63
C ARG A 119 2.40 -15.90 3.88
N ASP A 120 1.69 -15.33 2.91
CA ASP A 120 0.69 -16.05 2.15
C ASP A 120 1.32 -16.68 0.90
N SER A 121 1.76 -17.93 1.02
CA SER A 121 2.38 -18.67 -0.09
C SER A 121 1.39 -19.00 -1.21
N LEU A 122 0.08 -18.88 -0.97
CA LEU A 122 -0.95 -19.09 -1.98
C LEU A 122 -1.23 -17.82 -2.79
N GLN A 123 -0.69 -16.68 -2.39
CA GLN A 123 -0.86 -15.41 -3.08
C GLN A 123 -0.08 -15.39 -4.39
N ASP A 124 -0.77 -15.45 -5.54
CA ASP A 124 -0.17 -15.23 -6.85
C ASP A 124 0.09 -13.72 -7.08
N LYS A 125 1.25 -13.27 -6.60
CA LYS A 125 1.69 -11.87 -6.73
C LYS A 125 1.74 -11.41 -8.17
N SER A 126 2.14 -12.29 -9.08
CA SER A 126 2.32 -11.94 -10.47
C SER A 126 0.95 -11.79 -11.16
N ALA A 127 -0.06 -12.60 -10.82
CA ALA A 127 -1.43 -12.41 -11.30
C ALA A 127 -2.08 -11.16 -10.71
N MET A 128 -1.86 -10.88 -9.42
CA MET A 128 -2.33 -9.65 -8.78
C MET A 128 -1.74 -8.41 -9.45
N LEU A 129 -0.42 -8.41 -9.67
CA LEU A 129 0.29 -7.32 -10.37
C LEU A 129 -0.28 -7.15 -11.79
N TRP A 130 -0.45 -8.24 -12.52
CA TRP A 130 -1.03 -8.21 -13.85
C TRP A 130 -2.45 -7.65 -13.88
N SER A 131 -3.29 -8.01 -12.91
CA SER A 131 -4.63 -7.43 -12.78
C SER A 131 -4.57 -5.91 -12.61
N ARG A 132 -3.66 -5.40 -11.78
CA ARG A 132 -3.49 -3.96 -11.59
C ARG A 132 -3.01 -3.24 -12.85
N LEU A 133 -2.09 -3.86 -13.59
CA LEU A 133 -1.62 -3.32 -14.87
C LEU A 133 -2.76 -3.21 -15.89
N ARG A 134 -3.63 -4.24 -15.97
CA ARG A 134 -4.81 -4.20 -16.84
C ARG A 134 -5.82 -3.13 -16.40
N ASP A 135 -5.99 -2.91 -15.11
CA ASP A 135 -6.89 -1.86 -14.59
C ASP A 135 -6.42 -0.44 -14.94
N LEU A 136 -5.10 -0.25 -15.08
CA LEU A 136 -4.45 1.03 -15.39
C LEU A 136 -4.27 1.29 -16.90
N ALA A 137 -4.09 0.23 -17.68
CA ALA A 137 -3.82 0.35 -19.11
C ALA A 137 -5.02 0.91 -19.88
N THR A 138 -4.76 1.83 -20.81
CA THR A 138 -5.79 2.39 -21.70
C THR A 138 -6.01 1.55 -22.96
N TYR A 139 -5.27 0.45 -23.10
CA TYR A 139 -5.33 -0.49 -24.23
C TYR A 139 -5.39 -1.91 -23.68
N PRO A 140 -5.98 -2.86 -24.44
CA PRO A 140 -6.08 -4.24 -24.00
C PRO A 140 -4.69 -4.88 -23.91
N LEU A 141 -4.27 -5.19 -22.70
CA LEU A 141 -3.08 -6.00 -22.44
C LEU A 141 -3.46 -7.49 -22.54
N LEU A 142 -2.81 -8.22 -23.45
CA LEU A 142 -3.02 -9.65 -23.65
C LEU A 142 -2.18 -10.47 -22.67
N ASP A 143 -2.72 -11.57 -22.16
CA ASP A 143 -2.07 -12.34 -21.08
C ASP A 143 -0.70 -12.90 -21.48
N HIS A 144 -0.48 -13.25 -22.76
CA HIS A 144 0.82 -13.73 -23.24
C HIS A 144 1.88 -12.62 -23.30
N TRP A 145 1.49 -11.35 -23.30
CA TRP A 145 2.42 -10.22 -23.24
C TRP A 145 2.99 -9.99 -21.84
N ARG A 146 2.41 -10.60 -20.81
CA ARG A 146 2.75 -10.36 -19.40
C ARG A 146 4.24 -10.42 -19.10
N PRO A 147 5.01 -11.44 -19.50
CA PRO A 147 6.44 -11.48 -19.20
C PRO A 147 7.20 -10.29 -19.81
N THR A 148 6.93 -9.98 -21.07
CA THR A 148 7.58 -8.90 -21.83
C THR A 148 7.23 -7.53 -21.25
N ILE A 149 5.97 -7.28 -20.95
CA ILE A 149 5.51 -6.02 -20.38
C ILE A 149 6.08 -5.81 -18.98
N VAL A 150 6.03 -6.83 -18.11
CA VAL A 150 6.57 -6.69 -16.75
C VAL A 150 8.07 -6.40 -16.78
N GLN A 151 8.83 -7.06 -17.66
CA GLN A 151 10.26 -6.78 -17.83
C GLN A 151 10.51 -5.34 -18.29
N LEU A 152 9.80 -4.88 -19.33
CA LEU A 152 9.89 -3.51 -19.83
C LEU A 152 9.59 -2.49 -18.71
N LEU A 153 8.53 -2.73 -17.94
CA LEU A 153 8.14 -1.82 -16.86
C LEU A 153 9.17 -1.75 -15.74
N LEU A 154 9.89 -2.85 -15.46
CA LEU A 154 11.02 -2.84 -14.53
C LEU A 154 12.21 -2.07 -15.10
N GLU A 155 12.55 -2.26 -16.37
CA GLU A 155 13.66 -1.57 -17.06
C GLU A 155 13.46 -0.04 -17.11
N HIS A 156 12.22 0.40 -17.23
CA HIS A 156 11.84 1.81 -17.26
C HIS A 156 11.48 2.41 -15.89
N GLU A 157 11.73 1.68 -14.80
CA GLU A 157 11.39 2.08 -13.42
C GLU A 157 9.90 2.43 -13.19
N ALA A 158 9.04 1.95 -14.09
CA ALA A 158 7.59 2.07 -14.02
C ALA A 158 7.00 1.16 -12.94
N ILE A 159 7.72 0.10 -12.59
CA ILE A 159 7.45 -0.76 -11.44
C ILE A 159 8.63 -0.62 -10.48
N ARG A 160 8.35 -0.16 -9.26
CA ARG A 160 9.37 0.03 -8.22
C ARG A 160 8.94 -0.63 -6.91
N MET A 161 9.87 -1.32 -6.25
CA MET A 161 9.66 -1.83 -4.90
C MET A 161 9.65 -0.68 -3.89
N LEU A 162 8.72 -0.74 -2.94
CA LEU A 162 8.68 0.22 -1.83
C LEU A 162 9.81 -0.08 -0.84
N ASP A 163 10.43 0.97 -0.33
CA ASP A 163 11.69 0.97 0.41
C ASP A 163 11.51 0.75 1.92
N GLN A 164 10.37 1.19 2.47
CA GLN A 164 10.09 1.12 3.90
C GLN A 164 8.94 0.16 4.20
N THR A 165 9.24 -1.12 4.40
CA THR A 165 8.23 -2.13 4.75
C THR A 165 8.55 -2.86 6.04
N SER A 166 7.50 -3.29 6.74
CA SER A 166 7.62 -4.29 7.80
C SER A 166 7.97 -5.67 7.22
N GLU A 167 8.61 -6.55 8.00
CA GLU A 167 9.09 -7.88 7.55
C GLU A 167 8.05 -8.79 6.88
N ARG A 168 6.76 -8.51 7.05
CA ARG A 168 5.65 -9.35 6.60
C ARG A 168 4.99 -8.88 5.31
N LEU A 169 5.29 -7.66 4.90
CA LEU A 169 4.66 -7.03 3.74
C LEU A 169 5.74 -6.59 2.76
N SER A 170 5.45 -6.74 1.48
CA SER A 170 6.14 -5.99 0.44
C SER A 170 5.13 -5.11 -0.29
N GLY A 171 5.64 -4.06 -0.91
CA GLY A 171 4.83 -3.16 -1.72
C GLY A 171 5.52 -2.82 -3.02
N VAL A 172 4.71 -2.56 -4.03
CA VAL A 172 5.14 -2.12 -5.35
C VAL A 172 4.37 -0.88 -5.73
N TRP A 173 5.08 0.13 -6.21
CA TRP A 173 4.54 1.27 -6.92
C TRP A 173 4.51 0.97 -8.42
N ILE A 174 3.42 1.36 -9.07
CA ILE A 174 3.22 1.20 -10.51
C ILE A 174 2.85 2.57 -11.10
N ASP A 175 3.57 2.97 -12.15
CA ASP A 175 3.31 4.19 -12.91
C ASP A 175 3.37 3.92 -14.42
N LEU A 176 2.21 3.86 -15.07
CA LEU A 176 2.12 3.71 -16.53
C LEU A 176 2.02 5.05 -17.27
N SER A 177 2.08 6.19 -16.58
CA SER A 177 2.03 7.51 -17.22
C SER A 177 3.35 7.93 -17.87
N LEU A 178 4.45 7.24 -17.55
CA LEU A 178 5.78 7.52 -18.05
C LEU A 178 5.81 7.48 -19.58
N ALA A 179 6.26 8.57 -20.21
CA ALA A 179 6.36 8.67 -21.66
C ALA A 179 7.25 7.58 -22.26
N SER A 180 8.34 7.23 -21.57
CA SER A 180 9.27 6.17 -21.95
C SER A 180 8.59 4.80 -22.05
N VAL A 181 7.67 4.49 -21.13
CA VAL A 181 6.87 3.26 -21.14
C VAL A 181 5.92 3.23 -22.31
N GLN A 182 5.19 4.33 -22.54
CA GLN A 182 4.22 4.43 -23.63
C GLN A 182 4.90 4.28 -24.99
N GLU A 183 6.05 4.93 -25.17
CA GLU A 183 6.86 4.81 -26.38
C GLU A 183 7.40 3.38 -26.58
N ALA A 184 7.99 2.78 -25.55
CA ALA A 184 8.57 1.45 -25.64
C ALA A 184 7.52 0.38 -25.94
N ILE A 185 6.34 0.47 -25.34
CA ILE A 185 5.22 -0.45 -25.64
C ILE A 185 4.73 -0.22 -27.08
N GLY A 186 4.60 1.05 -27.50
CA GLY A 186 4.27 1.40 -28.87
C GLY A 186 5.25 0.78 -29.88
N GLN A 187 6.55 0.93 -29.67
CA GLN A 187 7.59 0.38 -30.55
C GLN A 187 7.49 -1.14 -30.66
N ARG A 188 7.29 -1.86 -29.54
CA ARG A 188 7.15 -3.33 -29.56
C ARG A 188 5.87 -3.83 -30.22
N ILE A 189 4.79 -3.04 -30.19
CA ILE A 189 3.58 -3.33 -30.97
C ILE A 189 3.89 -3.18 -32.46
N HIS A 190 4.58 -2.09 -32.87
CA HIS A 190 4.93 -1.85 -34.28
C HIS A 190 5.96 -2.84 -34.82
N SER A 191 6.88 -3.35 -33.99
CA SER A 191 7.87 -4.37 -34.39
C SER A 191 7.29 -5.79 -34.49
N GLY A 192 6.04 -6.00 -34.04
CA GLY A 192 5.39 -7.31 -34.03
C GLY A 192 5.78 -8.21 -32.85
N GLU A 193 6.63 -7.74 -31.93
CA GLU A 193 6.94 -8.48 -30.68
C GLU A 193 5.71 -8.62 -29.77
N LEU A 194 4.82 -7.63 -29.80
CA LEU A 194 3.52 -7.64 -29.14
C LEU A 194 2.41 -7.76 -30.20
N ALA A 195 2.43 -8.84 -30.98
CA ALA A 195 1.38 -9.12 -31.95
C ALA A 195 0.09 -9.62 -31.26
N ILE A 196 -1.04 -9.18 -31.84
CA ILE A 196 -2.35 -9.79 -31.60
C ILE A 196 -2.34 -11.11 -32.38
N GLN A 197 -2.48 -12.24 -31.68
CA GLN A 197 -2.57 -13.56 -32.32
C GLN A 197 -3.84 -13.68 -33.18
#